data_AF-A0A6L9KKI9-F1
#
_entry.id   AF-A0A6L9KKI9-F1
#
_cell.length_a   1.000
_cell.length_b   1.000
_cell.length_c   1.000
_cell.angle_alpha   90.00
_cell.angle_beta   90.00
_cell.angle_gamma   90.00
#
_symmetry.space_group_name_H-M   'P 1'
#
loop_
_entity.id
_entity.type
_entity.pdbx_description
1 polymer ?
#
loop_
_entity_poly.entity_id
_entity_poly.type
_entity_poly.pdbx_seq_one_letter_code
_entity_poly.pdbx_strand_id
1 'polypeptide(L)'
;MPLTTVAAPLLRCQVAYAGTTHVIEASPVSDPYPVASVDIGGRFRFKAVMVGDAAHVEYIKLYAYLDASRQPILVQQANYLPPFRASATPYLLTGEQHLYAGPVERELMYRCTLEGVAS
;
A
#
# COMPACT_ATOMS: atom_id res chain seq x y z
N MET A 1 -32.16 18.68 -0.52
CA MET A 1 -31.03 18.19 -1.34
C MET A 1 -30.36 17.08 -0.54
N PRO A 2 -30.26 15.84 -1.04
CA PRO A 2 -29.54 14.80 -0.30
C PRO A 2 -28.04 15.11 -0.37
N LEU A 3 -27.35 15.04 0.76
CA LEU A 3 -25.89 15.08 0.83
C LEU A 3 -25.39 13.72 0.34
N THR A 4 -24.82 13.66 -0.85
CA THR A 4 -24.01 12.52 -1.27
C THR A 4 -22.72 12.54 -0.46
N THR A 5 -22.60 11.63 0.51
CA THR A 5 -21.34 11.40 1.21
C THR A 5 -20.33 10.87 0.20
N VAL A 6 -19.32 11.67 -0.15
CA VAL A 6 -18.17 11.19 -0.91
C VAL A 6 -17.36 10.31 0.06
N ALA A 7 -17.23 9.02 -0.24
CA ALA A 7 -16.35 8.14 0.52
C ALA A 7 -14.91 8.61 0.31
N ALA A 8 -14.16 8.83 1.39
CA ALA A 8 -12.75 9.24 1.30
C ALA A 8 -11.90 8.13 0.66
N PRO A 9 -10.83 8.48 -0.08
CA PRO A 9 -9.96 7.48 -0.69
C PRO A 9 -9.40 6.49 0.33
N LEU A 10 -9.41 5.21 -0.01
CA LEU A 10 -8.88 4.15 0.82
C LEU A 10 -8.07 3.16 -0.03
N LEU A 11 -6.79 3.01 0.34
CA LEU A 11 -5.95 1.95 -0.18
C LEU A 11 -5.93 0.80 0.82
N ARG A 12 -6.25 -0.40 0.37
CA ARG A 12 -6.18 -1.63 1.18
C ARG A 12 -5.25 -2.61 0.51
N CYS A 13 -4.19 -3.00 1.22
CA CYS A 13 -3.19 -3.96 0.78
C CYS A 13 -3.30 -5.25 1.57
N GLN A 14 -3.43 -6.38 0.88
CA GLN A 14 -3.25 -7.70 1.46
C GLN A 14 -1.80 -8.12 1.21
N VAL A 15 -1.05 -8.33 2.28
CA VAL A 15 0.38 -8.65 2.24
C VAL A 15 0.58 -10.00 2.92
N ALA A 16 0.95 -11.01 2.16
CA ALA A 16 1.09 -12.38 2.62
C ALA A 16 2.56 -12.81 2.70
N TYR A 17 2.90 -13.48 3.80
CA TYR A 17 4.21 -14.08 4.03
C TYR A 17 4.06 -15.35 4.86
N ALA A 18 4.71 -16.43 4.45
CA ALA A 18 4.73 -17.71 5.18
C ALA A 18 3.34 -18.20 5.63
N GLY A 19 2.34 -18.07 4.75
CA GLY A 19 0.96 -18.50 5.00
C GLY A 19 0.12 -17.54 5.87
N THR A 20 0.67 -16.41 6.33
CA THR A 20 -0.05 -15.38 7.08
C THR A 20 -0.27 -14.14 6.23
N THR A 21 -1.50 -13.62 6.21
CA THR A 21 -1.86 -12.40 5.49
C THR A 21 -2.12 -11.25 6.45
N HIS A 22 -1.41 -10.15 6.27
CA HIS A 22 -1.62 -8.88 6.94
C HIS A 22 -2.46 -7.97 6.04
N VAL A 23 -3.45 -7.28 6.62
CA VAL A 23 -4.22 -6.24 5.92
C VAL A 23 -3.70 -4.88 6.37
N ILE A 24 -3.23 -4.08 5.41
CA ILE A 24 -2.69 -2.74 5.64
C ILE A 24 -3.60 -1.75 4.94
N GLU A 25 -4.11 -0.78 5.67
CA GLU A 25 -4.94 0.29 5.15
C GLU A 25 -4.18 1.61 5.18
N ALA A 26 -4.31 2.41 4.13
CA ALA A 26 -3.77 3.75 4.06
C ALA A 26 -4.82 4.72 3.54
N SER A 27 -5.01 5.81 4.28
CA SER A 27 -5.77 6.98 3.87
C SER A 27 -4.81 8.09 3.39
N PRO A 28 -5.29 9.07 2.61
CA PRO A 28 -4.49 10.20 2.18
C PRO A 28 -3.85 10.94 3.35
N VAL A 29 -2.57 11.29 3.21
CA VAL A 29 -1.83 12.15 4.13
C VAL A 29 -1.13 13.28 3.38
N SER A 30 -0.94 14.42 4.02
CA SER A 30 -0.16 15.54 3.46
C SER A 30 1.35 15.37 3.68
N ASP A 31 1.76 14.75 4.80
CA ASP A 31 3.15 14.45 5.12
C ASP A 31 3.41 12.93 5.07
N PRO A 32 4.22 12.42 4.11
CA PRO A 32 4.52 10.99 3.97
C PRO A 32 5.58 10.46 4.94
N TYR A 33 6.36 11.33 5.60
CA TYR A 33 7.46 10.93 6.47
C TYR A 33 7.04 10.17 7.74
N PRO A 34 6.00 10.60 8.49
CA PRO A 34 5.58 9.92 9.72
C PRO A 34 4.87 8.58 9.47
N VAL A 35 4.52 8.24 8.23
CA VAL A 35 3.85 6.97 7.91
C VAL A 35 4.80 5.80 8.21
N ALA A 36 4.43 4.98 9.19
CA ALA A 36 5.24 3.84 9.61
C ALA A 36 5.17 2.66 8.62
N SER A 37 6.24 1.88 8.55
CA SER A 37 6.21 0.56 7.91
C SER A 37 5.65 -0.48 8.88
N VAL A 38 4.85 -1.41 8.37
CA VAL A 38 4.29 -2.53 9.13
C VAL A 38 5.24 -3.72 9.07
N ASP A 39 5.45 -4.38 10.21
CA ASP A 39 6.21 -5.62 10.30
C ASP A 39 5.40 -6.81 9.75
N ILE A 40 6.02 -7.59 8.87
CA ILE A 40 5.44 -8.76 8.22
C ILE A 40 6.26 -9.98 8.60
N GLY A 41 5.77 -10.70 9.61
CA GLY A 41 6.35 -11.95 10.11
C GLY A 41 7.80 -11.85 10.62
N GLY A 42 8.27 -10.66 11.02
CA GLY A 42 9.64 -10.41 11.47
C GLY A 42 10.70 -10.59 10.39
N ARG A 43 10.30 -10.56 9.11
CA ARG A 43 11.17 -10.82 7.95
C ARG A 43 11.07 -9.77 6.87
N PHE A 44 9.89 -9.19 6.69
CA PHE A 44 9.68 -8.08 5.78
C PHE A 44 9.07 -6.89 6.51
N ARG A 45 9.22 -5.72 5.91
CA ARG A 45 8.40 -4.56 6.27
C ARG A 45 7.70 -4.03 5.04
N PHE A 46 6.44 -3.64 5.21
CA PHE A 46 5.64 -3.07 4.13
C PHE A 46 5.15 -1.68 4.52
N LYS A 47 5.41 -0.68 3.68
CA LYS A 47 4.96 0.70 3.89
C LYS A 47 4.09 1.13 2.71
N ALA A 48 2.83 1.41 2.98
CA ALA A 48 1.89 1.96 2.02
C ALA A 48 1.68 3.44 2.33
N VAL A 49 1.94 4.31 1.36
CA VAL A 49 1.80 5.76 1.50
C VAL A 49 0.88 6.25 0.40
N MET A 50 -0.22 6.91 0.77
CA MET A 50 -1.07 7.65 -0.15
C MET A 50 -0.95 9.13 0.21
N VAL A 51 -0.45 9.94 -0.73
CA VAL A 51 -0.35 11.39 -0.53
C VAL A 51 -1.49 12.09 -1.26
N GLY A 52 -2.08 13.08 -0.59
CA GLY A 52 -3.20 13.86 -1.06
C GLY A 52 -4.17 14.19 0.08
N ASP A 53 -5.44 14.37 -0.27
CA ASP A 53 -6.54 14.67 0.65
C ASP A 53 -7.81 13.85 0.32
N ALA A 54 -8.92 14.18 0.98
CA ALA A 54 -10.18 13.48 0.80
C ALA A 54 -10.82 13.63 -0.60
N ALA A 55 -10.41 14.63 -1.38
CA ALA A 55 -10.91 14.91 -2.72
C ALA A 55 -9.93 14.50 -3.82
N HIS A 56 -8.62 14.50 -3.54
CA HIS A 56 -7.58 14.27 -4.54
C HIS A 56 -6.45 13.39 -4.01
N VAL A 57 -6.10 12.35 -4.77
CA VAL A 57 -4.90 11.53 -4.53
C VAL A 57 -3.79 11.99 -5.48
N GLU A 58 -2.71 12.53 -4.92
CA GLU A 58 -1.55 13.03 -5.68
C GLU A 58 -0.67 11.88 -6.16
N TYR A 59 -0.38 10.91 -5.30
CA TYR A 59 0.36 9.70 -5.65
C TYR A 59 0.23 8.62 -4.57
N ILE A 60 0.54 7.38 -4.95
CA ILE A 60 0.67 6.25 -4.03
C ILE A 60 2.06 5.65 -4.17
N LYS A 61 2.74 5.43 -3.04
CA LYS A 61 4.02 4.70 -2.99
C LYS A 61 3.91 3.49 -2.09
N LEU A 62 4.34 2.36 -2.62
CA LEU A 62 4.45 1.10 -1.89
C LEU A 62 5.92 0.75 -1.76
N TYR A 63 6.33 0.42 -0.54
CA TYR A 63 7.68 -0.01 -0.24
C TYR A 63 7.65 -1.38 0.43
N ALA A 64 8.45 -2.29 -0.10
CA ALA A 64 8.74 -3.57 0.54
C ALA A 64 10.21 -3.58 0.94
N TYR A 65 10.47 -3.88 2.21
CA TYR A 65 11.80 -4.02 2.77
C TYR A 65 12.01 -5.43 3.28
N LEU A 66 13.23 -5.94 3.14
CA LEU A 66 13.71 -7.10 3.89
C LEU A 66 14.22 -6.61 5.25
N ASP A 67 13.75 -7.21 6.35
CA ASP A 67 14.26 -6.91 7.68
C ASP A 67 15.61 -7.62 7.89
N ALA A 68 16.68 -6.83 7.99
CA ALA A 68 18.06 -7.30 8.10
C ALA A 68 18.71 -6.78 9.38
N SER A 69 19.74 -7.46 9.85
CA SER A 69 20.30 -7.28 11.20
C SER A 69 20.81 -5.87 11.53
N ARG A 70 21.26 -5.09 10.53
CA ARG A 70 21.68 -3.69 10.74
C ARG A 70 20.57 -2.69 10.49
N GLN A 71 19.92 -2.80 9.34
CA GLN A 71 18.86 -1.91 8.91
C GLN A 71 18.01 -2.60 7.84
N PRO A 72 16.72 -2.25 7.72
CA PRO A 72 15.88 -2.75 6.63
C PRO A 72 16.47 -2.40 5.26
N ILE A 73 16.44 -3.36 4.34
CA ILE A 73 16.95 -3.21 2.97
C ILE A 73 15.76 -3.07 2.03
N LEU A 74 15.73 -2.02 1.21
CA LEU A 74 14.67 -1.82 0.22
C LEU A 74 14.74 -2.92 -0.86
N VAL A 75 13.67 -3.70 -0.99
CA VAL A 75 13.51 -4.74 -2.03
C VAL A 75 12.78 -4.17 -3.24
N GLN A 76 11.70 -3.42 -3.00
CA GLN A 76 10.92 -2.77 -4.05
C GLN A 76 10.38 -1.42 -3.58
N GLN A 77 10.41 -0.44 -4.47
CA GLN A 77 9.55 0.74 -4.40
C GLN A 77 8.70 0.82 -5.68
N ALA A 78 7.38 0.78 -5.53
CA ALA A 78 6.43 1.02 -6.61
C ALA A 78 5.79 2.42 -6.45
N ASN A 79 5.75 3.20 -7.53
CA ASN A 79 5.14 4.53 -7.57
C ASN A 79 3.96 4.51 -8.53
N TYR A 80 2.77 4.87 -8.04
CA TYR A 80 1.55 5.01 -8.84
C TYR A 80 1.16 6.49 -8.88
N LEU A 81 0.97 7.00 -10.09
CA LEU A 81 0.64 8.40 -10.36
C LEU A 81 -0.75 8.49 -11.00
N PRO A 82 -1.44 9.63 -10.87
CA PRO A 82 -2.72 9.87 -11.54
C PRO A 82 -2.60 9.78 -13.08
N PRO A 83 -3.73 9.59 -13.79
CA PRO A 83 -5.10 9.58 -13.25
C PRO A 83 -5.47 8.25 -12.57
N PHE A 84 -6.05 8.35 -11.37
CA PHE A 84 -6.70 7.22 -10.71
C PHE A 84 -8.14 7.08 -11.19
N ARG A 85 -8.66 5.85 -11.18
CA ARG A 85 -10.04 5.60 -11.58
C ARG A 85 -10.96 6.05 -10.46
N ALA A 86 -11.86 6.99 -10.75
CA ALA A 86 -12.92 7.33 -9.83
C ALA A 86 -13.86 6.12 -9.64
N SER A 87 -13.98 5.66 -8.39
CA SER A 87 -14.73 4.45 -8.07
C SER A 87 -15.10 4.40 -6.60
N ALA A 88 -16.39 4.23 -6.32
CA ALA A 88 -16.88 3.96 -4.95
C ALA A 88 -16.62 2.51 -4.52
N THR A 89 -16.38 1.59 -5.47
CA THR A 89 -16.05 0.19 -5.18
C THR A 89 -14.55 -0.06 -5.34
N PRO A 90 -13.96 -1.01 -4.59
CA PRO A 90 -12.56 -1.36 -4.73
C PRO A 90 -12.23 -1.87 -6.13
N TYR A 91 -11.19 -1.31 -6.75
CA TYR A 91 -10.56 -1.86 -7.93
C TYR A 91 -9.10 -2.23 -7.65
N LEU A 92 -8.59 -3.21 -8.39
CA LEU A 92 -7.23 -3.70 -8.22
C LEU A 92 -6.23 -2.67 -8.77
N LEU A 93 -5.41 -2.08 -7.89
CA LEU A 93 -4.42 -1.06 -8.24
C LEU A 93 -3.12 -1.70 -8.76
N THR A 94 -2.66 -2.76 -8.08
CA THR A 94 -1.30 -3.29 -8.27
C THR A 94 -1.21 -4.56 -9.10
N GLY A 95 -2.31 -5.30 -9.25
CA GLY A 95 -2.22 -6.73 -9.55
C GLY A 95 -1.74 -7.53 -8.33
N GLU A 96 -1.51 -8.83 -8.49
CA GLU A 96 -0.74 -9.62 -7.54
C GLU A 96 0.76 -9.44 -7.83
N GLN A 97 1.54 -9.23 -6.77
CA GLN A 97 2.97 -8.99 -6.84
C GLN A 97 3.67 -10.05 -5.99
N HIS A 98 4.78 -10.59 -6.51
CA HIS A 98 5.63 -11.56 -5.83
C HIS A 98 7.05 -10.99 -5.74
N LEU A 99 7.57 -10.88 -4.53
CA LEU A 99 8.93 -10.40 -4.27
C LEU A 99 9.72 -11.50 -3.58
N TYR A 100 10.93 -11.76 -4.08
CA TYR A 100 11.84 -12.75 -3.53
C TYR A 100 13.07 -12.05 -2.97
N ALA A 101 13.35 -12.23 -1.68
CA ALA A 101 14.50 -11.59 -1.05
C ALA A 101 15.04 -12.36 0.17
N GLY A 102 16.30 -12.07 0.52
CA GLY A 102 16.94 -12.61 1.71
C GLY A 102 17.39 -14.06 1.57
N PRO A 103 17.85 -14.68 2.68
CA PRO A 103 18.29 -16.07 2.68
C PRO A 103 17.13 -16.99 2.30
N VAL A 104 17.42 -18.03 1.50
CA VAL A 104 16.46 -19.02 0.97
C VAL A 104 15.31 -18.45 0.12
N GLU A 105 15.54 -17.32 -0.55
CA GLU A 105 14.59 -16.73 -1.52
C GLU A 105 13.17 -16.58 -0.95
N ARG A 106 13.07 -15.96 0.23
CA ARG A 106 11.77 -15.75 0.89
C ARG A 106 10.84 -14.97 0.00
N GLU A 107 9.63 -15.49 -0.15
CA GLU A 107 8.57 -14.90 -0.96
C GLU A 107 7.65 -14.02 -0.11
N LEU A 108 7.55 -12.75 -0.46
CA LEU A 108 6.52 -11.82 -0.01
C LEU A 108 5.53 -11.61 -1.17
N MET A 109 4.25 -11.83 -0.91
CA MET A 109 3.19 -11.57 -1.87
C MET A 109 2.38 -10.35 -1.44
N TYR A 110 1.98 -9.49 -2.37
CA TYR A 110 0.99 -8.47 -2.06
C TYR A 110 0.07 -8.13 -3.22
N ARG A 111 -1.12 -7.63 -2.86
CA ARG A 111 -2.06 -7.00 -3.78
C ARG A 111 -2.75 -5.85 -3.07
N CYS A 112 -2.91 -4.72 -3.75
CA CYS A 112 -3.62 -3.57 -3.20
C CYS A 112 -4.81 -3.17 -4.07
N THR A 113 -5.90 -2.79 -3.40
CA THR A 113 -7.09 -2.21 -4.01
C THR A 113 -7.24 -0.75 -3.61
N LEU A 114 -7.80 0.06 -4.50
CA LEU A 114 -8.14 1.46 -4.26
C LEU A 114 -9.65 1.68 -4.44
N GLU A 115 -10.26 2.45 -3.55
CA GLU A 115 -11.65 2.88 -3.60
C GLU A 115 -11.78 4.32 -3.08
N GLY A 116 -12.95 4.94 -3.26
CA GLY A 116 -13.27 6.26 -2.70
C GLY A 116 -12.61 7.43 -3.45
N VAL A 117 -12.06 7.21 -4.64
CA VAL A 117 -11.53 8.31 -5.47
C VAL A 117 -12.69 9.04 -6.13
N ALA A 118 -12.78 10.36 -5.92
CA ALA A 118 -13.78 11.21 -6.55
C ALA A 118 -13.44 11.49 -8.04
N SER A 119 -14.48 11.68 -8.85
CA SER A 119 -14.37 12.05 -10.28
C SER A 119 -14.05 13.52 -10.49
#